data_AF-A0A2N2Q4U8-F1
#
_entry.id   AF-A0A2N2Q4U8-F1
#
_cell.length_a   1.000
_cell.length_b   1.000
_cell.length_c   1.000
_cell.angle_alpha   90.00
_cell.angle_beta   90.00
_cell.angle_gamma   90.00
#
_symmetry.space_group_name_H-M   'P 1'
#
loop_
_entity.id
_entity.type
_entity.pdbx_description
1 polymer ?
#
loop_
_entity_poly.entity_id
_entity_poly.type
_entity_poly.pdbx_seq_one_letter_code
_entity_poly.pdbx_strand_id
1 'polypeptide(L)'
;MSDHSEFQSFAAPAKINLFLHVTGRRADGYHELQTVFRLLDFHDTLRIRPTADGRIRRVSGNAQVAEDDDLVVRAARLLQQHTRCTLGAEIGVEKRIPMGGGLGGGSSDAATTLLALNHLWQLGLSREELQALGIQLGADVPVFIFGKNAWAEGIGEKLQAIALQPRHYLVITPAVHVSTAEIFTSKELTRDTNPTTIAAFSREAFSGQLFNGSFHNDLESAVFRHYPAVAACMTWLSSFAPARMSGSGASVFAEFATLDEAKAAYDALPGEIAGTRVSGFTASSLEQHPLYGMTF
;
A
#
# COMPACT_ATOMS: atom_id res chain seq x y z
N MET A 1 22.68 -26.87 6.77
CA MET A 1 22.89 -25.43 7.04
C MET A 1 23.10 -24.76 5.70
N SER A 2 22.07 -24.08 5.19
CA SER A 2 22.16 -23.25 4.00
C SER A 2 23.13 -22.10 4.28
N ASP A 3 24.09 -21.89 3.39
CA ASP A 3 25.02 -20.77 3.44
C ASP A 3 24.23 -19.48 3.13
N HIS A 4 23.87 -18.73 4.17
CA HIS A 4 23.13 -17.47 4.06
C HIS A 4 24.07 -16.25 3.98
N SER A 5 25.30 -16.43 3.48
CA SER A 5 26.30 -15.35 3.38
C SER A 5 25.97 -14.27 2.33
N GLU A 6 25.04 -14.55 1.42
CA GLU A 6 24.62 -13.62 0.36
C GLU A 6 23.26 -12.96 0.62
N PHE A 7 23.08 -11.76 0.05
CA PHE A 7 21.80 -11.05 0.08
C PHE A 7 20.76 -11.73 -0.81
N GLN A 8 19.57 -11.96 -0.27
CA GLN A 8 18.40 -12.42 -1.01
C GLN A 8 17.46 -11.26 -1.29
N SER A 9 16.81 -11.25 -2.46
CA SER A 9 15.94 -10.16 -2.90
C SER A 9 14.47 -10.54 -2.79
N PHE A 10 13.67 -9.62 -2.23
CA PHE A 10 12.23 -9.80 -2.00
C PHE A 10 11.47 -8.56 -2.51
N ALA A 11 10.39 -8.77 -3.25
CA ALA A 11 9.56 -7.69 -3.76
C ALA A 11 8.53 -7.23 -2.73
N ALA A 12 8.44 -5.92 -2.51
CA ALA A 12 7.43 -5.24 -1.69
C ALA A 12 6.48 -4.42 -2.59
N PRO A 13 5.35 -5.00 -3.06
CA PRO A 13 4.46 -4.37 -4.03
C PRO A 13 3.71 -3.16 -3.46
N ALA A 14 3.33 -2.24 -4.34
CA ALA A 14 2.39 -1.19 -4.01
C ALA A 14 0.95 -1.73 -3.91
N LYS A 15 0.09 -0.95 -3.26
CA LYS A 15 -1.36 -1.13 -3.34
C LYS A 15 -2.05 0.13 -3.84
N ILE A 16 -3.30 -0.03 -4.23
CA ILE A 16 -4.29 1.06 -4.33
C ILE A 16 -5.56 0.69 -3.58
N ASN A 17 -6.29 1.71 -3.14
CA ASN A 17 -7.66 1.59 -2.64
C ASN A 17 -8.63 1.80 -3.81
N LEU A 18 -9.31 0.75 -4.28
CA LEU A 18 -10.28 0.89 -5.38
C LEU A 18 -11.47 1.79 -4.98
N PHE A 19 -11.78 1.83 -3.70
CA PHE A 19 -12.64 2.80 -3.03
C PHE A 19 -12.21 2.89 -1.56
N LEU A 20 -12.65 3.92 -0.84
CA LEU A 20 -12.44 4.07 0.59
C LEU A 20 -13.60 4.84 1.19
N HIS A 21 -14.45 4.16 1.95
CA HIS A 21 -15.56 4.75 2.69
C HIS A 21 -15.19 4.87 4.16
N VAL A 22 -15.53 6.00 4.77
CA VAL A 22 -15.46 6.23 6.22
C VAL A 22 -16.87 6.05 6.77
N THR A 23 -17.09 4.90 7.40
CA THR A 23 -18.43 4.48 7.85
C THR A 23 -18.76 4.91 9.27
N GLY A 24 -17.78 5.43 10.00
CA GLY A 24 -17.98 5.93 11.35
C GLY A 24 -16.70 6.39 12.02
N ARG A 25 -16.85 6.87 13.25
CA ARG A 25 -15.73 7.19 14.15
C ARG A 25 -15.91 6.48 15.47
N ARG A 26 -14.85 5.81 15.91
CA ARG A 26 -14.77 5.08 17.18
C ARG A 26 -14.54 6.03 18.35
N ALA A 27 -14.86 5.54 19.55
CA ALA A 27 -14.62 6.27 20.80
C ALA A 27 -13.13 6.53 21.08
N ASP A 28 -12.24 5.67 20.58
CA ASP A 28 -10.77 5.82 20.68
C ASP A 28 -10.19 6.82 19.66
N GLY A 29 -11.04 7.44 18.84
CA GLY A 29 -10.65 8.47 17.87
C GLY A 29 -10.31 7.95 16.47
N TYR A 30 -10.20 6.63 16.28
CA TYR A 30 -10.01 6.02 14.96
C TYR A 30 -11.28 6.06 14.12
N HIS A 31 -11.13 5.93 12.81
CA HIS A 31 -12.25 5.87 11.87
C HIS A 31 -12.51 4.42 11.46
N GLU A 32 -13.78 4.02 11.41
CA GLU A 32 -14.19 2.76 10.80
C GLU A 32 -14.21 2.98 9.28
N LEU A 33 -13.61 2.03 8.56
CA LEU A 33 -13.38 2.10 7.13
C LEU A 33 -14.02 0.90 6.43
N GLN A 34 -14.41 1.09 5.18
CA GLN A 34 -14.60 0.02 4.20
C GLN A 34 -13.79 0.35 2.96
N THR A 35 -13.00 -0.60 2.47
CA THR A 35 -12.16 -0.40 1.28
C THR A 35 -11.94 -1.73 0.56
N VAL A 36 -11.58 -1.67 -0.72
CA VAL A 36 -10.97 -2.80 -1.42
C VAL A 36 -9.54 -2.46 -1.78
N PHE A 37 -8.61 -3.24 -1.25
CA PHE A 37 -7.20 -3.19 -1.61
C PHE A 37 -6.94 -3.99 -2.88
N ARG A 38 -6.24 -3.35 -3.81
CA ARG A 38 -5.67 -3.97 -5.00
C ARG A 38 -4.16 -3.90 -4.94
N LEU A 39 -3.48 -5.03 -5.10
CA LEU A 39 -2.02 -5.08 -5.24
C LEU A 39 -1.60 -4.75 -6.68
N LEU A 40 -0.47 -4.07 -6.82
CA LEU A 40 0.10 -3.67 -8.12
C LEU A 40 1.46 -4.34 -8.35
N ASP A 41 1.73 -4.69 -9.60
CA ASP A 41 3.02 -5.18 -10.08
C ASP A 41 4.02 -4.02 -10.26
N PHE A 42 4.23 -3.28 -9.18
CA PHE A 42 5.20 -2.22 -9.05
C PHE A 42 5.62 -2.20 -7.60
N HIS A 43 6.91 -2.37 -7.35
CA HIS A 43 7.39 -2.73 -6.02
C HIS A 43 8.70 -2.05 -5.67
N ASP A 44 8.92 -1.87 -4.38
CA ASP A 44 10.25 -1.71 -3.80
C ASP A 44 10.97 -3.07 -3.80
N THR A 45 12.30 -3.07 -3.67
CA THR A 45 13.08 -4.32 -3.56
C THR A 45 13.84 -4.32 -2.24
N LEU A 46 13.58 -5.32 -1.40
CA LEU A 46 14.29 -5.55 -0.15
C LEU A 46 15.39 -6.57 -0.39
N ARG A 47 16.62 -6.23 -0.02
CA ARG A 47 17.77 -7.13 -0.02
C ARG A 47 18.10 -7.49 1.43
N ILE A 48 17.92 -8.75 1.80
CA ILE A 48 18.07 -9.21 3.19
C ILE A 48 19.14 -10.27 3.28
N ARG A 49 20.03 -10.12 4.26
CA ARG A 49 21.05 -11.10 4.63
C ARG A 49 20.98 -11.39 6.13
N PRO A 50 20.65 -12.62 6.55
CA PRO A 50 20.74 -13.01 7.96
C PRO A 50 22.17 -12.90 8.51
N THR A 51 22.30 -12.52 9.77
CA THR A 51 23.59 -12.47 10.50
C THR A 51 23.51 -13.26 11.80
N ALA A 52 24.67 -13.64 12.36
CA ALA A 52 24.73 -14.39 13.62
C ALA A 52 24.98 -13.52 14.86
N ASP A 53 25.14 -12.20 14.71
CA ASP A 53 25.49 -11.27 15.79
C ASP A 53 24.28 -10.68 16.53
N GLY A 54 23.07 -11.10 16.16
CA GLY A 54 21.81 -10.64 16.74
C GLY A 54 21.44 -9.20 16.40
N ARG A 55 22.19 -8.51 15.54
CA ARG A 55 21.97 -7.10 15.23
C ARG A 55 21.09 -6.93 14.00
N ILE A 56 20.13 -6.03 14.09
CA ILE A 56 19.33 -5.56 12.95
C ILE A 56 19.95 -4.27 12.43
N ARG A 57 20.31 -4.24 11.15
CA ARG A 57 20.95 -3.10 10.49
C ARG A 57 20.31 -2.80 9.14
N ARG A 58 20.05 -1.53 8.87
CA ARG A 58 19.73 -1.03 7.54
C ARG A 58 21.01 -0.60 6.83
N VAL A 59 21.44 -1.37 5.83
CA VAL A 59 22.69 -1.13 5.11
C VAL A 59 22.52 -0.20 3.91
N SER A 60 21.31 -0.08 3.39
CA SER A 60 20.93 0.88 2.35
C SER A 60 19.41 1.15 2.40
N GLY A 61 18.95 2.28 1.87
CA GLY A 61 17.54 2.65 1.94
C GLY A 61 17.34 4.15 1.93
N ASN A 62 16.22 4.61 2.50
CA ASN A 62 15.94 6.02 2.58
C ASN A 62 16.75 6.69 3.71
N ALA A 63 17.82 7.40 3.32
CA ALA A 63 18.67 8.16 4.24
C ALA A 63 17.94 9.30 5.00
N GLN A 64 16.75 9.72 4.54
CA GLN A 64 15.94 10.75 5.22
C GLN A 64 15.20 10.23 6.45
N VAL A 65 15.06 8.91 6.60
CA VAL A 65 14.42 8.28 7.76
C VAL A 65 15.53 7.75 8.65
N ALA A 66 15.54 8.09 9.94
CA ALA A 66 16.48 7.51 10.89
C ALA A 66 16.31 5.98 10.93
N GLU A 67 17.40 5.25 11.11
CA GLU A 67 17.38 3.78 11.05
C GLU A 67 16.39 3.16 12.04
N ASP A 68 16.31 3.70 13.26
CA ASP A 68 15.39 3.20 14.30
C ASP A 68 13.92 3.50 14.02
N ASP A 69 13.63 4.51 13.19
CA ASP A 69 12.28 4.89 12.78
C ASP A 69 11.82 4.14 11.52
N ASP A 70 12.75 3.53 10.78
CA ASP A 70 12.45 2.79 9.56
C ASP A 70 11.62 1.54 9.86
N LEU A 71 10.49 1.41 9.16
CA LEU A 71 9.55 0.31 9.36
C LEU A 71 10.18 -1.05 9.08
N VAL A 72 11.21 -1.17 8.21
CA VAL A 72 11.90 -2.46 8.01
C VAL A 72 12.68 -2.87 9.25
N VAL A 73 13.36 -1.92 9.90
CA VAL A 73 14.14 -2.18 11.11
C VAL A 73 13.19 -2.49 12.27
N ARG A 74 12.11 -1.71 12.41
CA ARG A 74 11.07 -1.95 13.41
C ARG A 74 10.39 -3.30 13.24
N ALA A 75 10.08 -3.70 12.00
CA ALA A 75 9.51 -5.00 11.68
C ALA A 75 10.43 -6.15 12.07
N ALA A 76 11.70 -6.08 11.67
CA ALA A 76 12.70 -7.10 11.98
C ALA A 76 12.92 -7.24 13.50
N ARG A 77 13.02 -6.12 14.22
CA ARG A 77 13.15 -6.12 15.69
C ARG A 77 11.90 -6.67 16.38
N LEU A 78 10.70 -6.29 15.92
CA LEU A 78 9.44 -6.80 16.46
C LEU A 78 9.37 -8.32 16.32
N LEU A 79 9.69 -8.86 15.14
CA LEU A 79 9.72 -10.30 14.90
C LEU A 79 10.78 -11.01 15.76
N GLN A 80 11.99 -10.45 15.82
CA GLN A 80 13.09 -10.97 16.63
C GLN A 80 12.72 -11.05 18.11
N GLN A 81 12.12 -9.99 18.67
CA GLN A 81 11.67 -9.93 20.05
C GLN A 81 10.54 -10.90 20.34
N HIS A 82 9.54 -10.97 19.46
CA HIS A 82 8.39 -11.86 19.60
C HIS A 82 8.80 -13.33 19.64
N THR A 83 9.74 -13.72 18.79
CA THR A 83 10.20 -15.11 18.65
C THR A 83 11.41 -15.46 19.52
N ARG A 84 12.01 -14.46 20.19
CA ARG A 84 13.29 -14.57 20.90
C ARG A 84 14.42 -15.09 20.02
N CYS A 85 14.36 -14.82 18.71
CA CYS A 85 15.39 -15.21 17.76
C CYS A 85 16.71 -14.49 18.11
N THR A 86 17.82 -15.23 18.09
CA THR A 86 19.16 -14.69 18.37
C THR A 86 19.90 -14.25 17.10
N LEU A 87 19.36 -14.54 15.92
CA LEU A 87 19.92 -14.10 14.64
C LEU A 87 19.66 -12.62 14.43
N GLY A 88 20.57 -11.97 13.69
CA GLY A 88 20.42 -10.63 13.18
C GLY A 88 20.08 -10.61 11.69
N ALA A 89 20.05 -9.42 11.12
CA ALA A 89 19.88 -9.22 9.68
C ALA A 89 20.44 -7.86 9.23
N GLU A 90 21.04 -7.87 8.06
CA GLU A 90 21.30 -6.68 7.26
C GLU A 90 20.23 -6.53 6.18
N ILE A 91 19.65 -5.34 6.09
CA ILE A 91 18.50 -5.03 5.24
C ILE A 91 18.85 -3.82 4.37
N GLY A 92 18.87 -4.00 3.06
CA GLY A 92 18.94 -2.94 2.07
C GLY A 92 17.58 -2.73 1.41
N VAL A 93 17.19 -1.49 1.12
CA VAL A 93 15.92 -1.19 0.45
C VAL A 93 16.15 -0.33 -0.78
N GLU A 94 15.72 -0.82 -1.94
CA GLU A 94 15.67 -0.05 -3.18
C GLU A 94 14.27 0.54 -3.36
N LYS A 95 14.15 1.84 -3.10
CA LYS A 95 12.87 2.56 -3.15
C LYS A 95 12.51 2.98 -4.57
N ARG A 96 11.30 2.61 -4.98
CA ARG A 96 10.62 2.95 -6.24
C ARG A 96 9.22 3.49 -5.99
N ILE A 97 8.53 3.01 -4.95
CA ILE A 97 7.19 3.48 -4.57
C ILE A 97 7.29 4.89 -3.95
N PRO A 98 6.55 5.88 -4.47
CA PRO A 98 6.50 7.21 -3.87
C PRO A 98 6.09 7.19 -2.40
N MET A 99 6.87 7.89 -1.57
CA MET A 99 6.56 8.02 -0.15
C MET A 99 5.34 8.89 0.09
N GLY A 100 4.50 8.50 1.06
CA GLY A 100 3.33 9.29 1.46
C GLY A 100 2.28 9.49 0.37
N GLY A 101 2.32 8.66 -0.69
CA GLY A 101 1.40 8.75 -1.82
C GLY A 101 0.10 7.95 -1.66
N GLY A 102 -0.17 7.35 -0.49
CA GLY A 102 -1.32 6.46 -0.30
C GLY A 102 -1.16 5.07 -0.95
N LEU A 103 0.06 4.71 -1.36
CA LEU A 103 0.39 3.46 -2.08
C LEU A 103 0.90 2.33 -1.17
N GLY A 104 1.02 2.59 0.13
CA GLY A 104 1.40 1.58 1.13
C GLY A 104 2.86 1.13 1.11
N GLY A 105 3.78 1.83 0.43
CA GLY A 105 5.18 1.38 0.26
C GLY A 105 5.88 1.01 1.57
N GLY A 106 5.87 1.88 2.59
CA GLY A 106 6.49 1.57 3.89
C GLY A 106 5.82 0.40 4.62
N SER A 107 4.50 0.24 4.50
CA SER A 107 3.77 -0.90 5.06
C SER A 107 4.10 -2.21 4.32
N SER A 108 4.29 -2.13 3.01
CA SER A 108 4.70 -3.25 2.16
C SER A 108 6.12 -3.70 2.48
N ASP A 109 7.04 -2.75 2.70
CA ASP A 109 8.41 -3.03 3.14
C ASP A 109 8.41 -3.74 4.50
N ALA A 110 7.60 -3.27 5.46
CA ALA A 110 7.45 -3.88 6.78
C ALA A 110 6.91 -5.32 6.67
N ALA A 111 5.82 -5.52 5.92
CA ALA A 111 5.21 -6.82 5.70
C ALA A 111 6.18 -7.80 5.01
N THR A 112 6.87 -7.34 3.97
CA THR A 112 7.87 -8.13 3.25
C THR A 112 9.03 -8.50 4.16
N THR A 113 9.46 -7.60 5.04
CA THR A 113 10.47 -7.89 6.07
C THR A 113 10.00 -8.99 7.02
N LEU A 114 8.76 -8.91 7.52
CA LEU A 114 8.19 -9.94 8.40
C LEU A 114 8.11 -11.30 7.70
N LEU A 115 7.59 -11.35 6.46
CA LEU A 115 7.49 -12.58 5.68
C LEU A 115 8.87 -13.18 5.38
N ALA A 116 9.79 -12.37 4.86
CA ALA A 116 11.12 -12.83 4.46
C ALA A 116 11.93 -13.30 5.67
N LEU A 117 11.95 -12.55 6.78
CA LEU A 117 12.69 -12.97 7.98
C LEU A 117 12.05 -14.16 8.68
N ASN A 118 10.71 -14.30 8.67
CA ASN A 118 10.06 -15.51 9.17
C ASN A 118 10.57 -16.76 8.43
N HIS A 119 10.72 -16.66 7.10
CA HIS A 119 11.30 -17.72 6.27
C HIS A 119 12.81 -17.92 6.50
N LEU A 120 13.59 -16.85 6.43
CA LEU A 120 15.06 -16.89 6.53
C LEU A 120 15.56 -17.33 7.90
N TRP A 121 14.85 -16.96 8.97
CA TRP A 121 15.14 -17.39 10.33
C TRP A 121 14.40 -18.70 10.71
N GLN A 122 13.63 -19.29 9.79
CA GLN A 122 12.90 -20.55 9.97
C GLN A 122 12.01 -20.56 11.22
N LEU A 123 11.26 -19.49 11.44
CA LEU A 123 10.49 -19.29 12.67
C LEU A 123 9.12 -20.00 12.65
N GLY A 124 8.60 -20.30 11.45
CA GLY A 124 7.36 -21.08 11.29
C GLY A 124 6.08 -20.37 11.74
N LEU A 125 6.08 -19.03 11.83
CA LEU A 125 4.86 -18.29 12.17
C LEU A 125 3.87 -18.36 11.01
N SER A 126 2.59 -18.50 11.35
CA SER A 126 1.47 -18.40 10.41
C SER A 126 1.30 -16.98 9.86
N ARG A 127 0.60 -16.83 8.73
CA ARG A 127 0.26 -15.51 8.18
C ARG A 127 -0.63 -14.72 9.15
N GLU A 128 -1.49 -15.40 9.90
CA GLU A 128 -2.37 -14.81 10.89
C GLU A 128 -1.56 -14.19 12.05
N GLU A 129 -0.55 -14.91 12.56
CA GLU A 129 0.36 -14.39 13.58
C GLU A 129 1.18 -13.20 13.05
N LEU A 130 1.68 -13.30 11.81
CA LEU A 130 2.40 -12.19 11.18
C LEU A 130 1.50 -10.96 10.96
N GLN A 131 0.22 -11.13 10.61
CA GLN A 131 -0.75 -10.01 10.51
C GLN A 131 -0.97 -9.35 11.87
N ALA A 132 -1.07 -10.14 12.95
CA ALA A 132 -1.22 -9.63 14.32
C ALA A 132 0.03 -8.87 14.81
N LEU A 133 1.22 -9.21 14.32
CA LEU A 133 2.42 -8.39 14.51
C LEU A 133 2.39 -7.14 13.62
N GLY A 134 2.01 -7.31 12.35
CA GLY A 134 1.99 -6.25 11.34
C GLY A 134 1.13 -5.06 11.72
N ILE A 135 -0.05 -5.30 12.32
CA ILE A 135 -0.96 -4.20 12.72
C ILE A 135 -0.33 -3.23 13.72
N GLN A 136 0.66 -3.66 14.51
CA GLN A 136 1.39 -2.79 15.45
C GLN A 136 2.34 -1.80 14.75
N LEU A 137 2.70 -2.09 13.49
CA LEU A 137 3.59 -1.28 12.67
C LEU A 137 2.80 -0.29 11.80
N GLY A 138 1.59 -0.67 11.36
CA GLY A 138 0.67 0.20 10.64
C GLY A 138 -0.57 -0.52 10.11
N ALA A 139 -1.64 0.24 9.90
CA ALA A 139 -2.96 -0.27 9.47
C ALA A 139 -2.94 -1.03 8.14
N ASP A 140 -2.07 -0.63 7.20
CA ASP A 140 -1.95 -1.25 5.89
C ASP A 140 -0.99 -2.47 5.89
N VAL A 141 -0.22 -2.74 6.96
CA VAL A 141 0.75 -3.85 6.97
C VAL A 141 0.05 -5.22 6.83
N PRO A 142 -1.08 -5.49 7.52
CA PRO A 142 -1.76 -6.78 7.40
C PRO A 142 -2.17 -7.14 5.97
N VAL A 143 -2.55 -6.21 5.10
CA VAL A 143 -3.01 -6.57 3.74
C VAL A 143 -1.89 -7.15 2.87
N PHE A 144 -0.65 -6.67 3.06
CA PHE A 144 0.49 -7.21 2.35
C PHE A 144 0.89 -8.61 2.86
N ILE A 145 0.72 -8.87 4.16
CA ILE A 145 0.93 -10.19 4.77
C ILE A 145 -0.20 -11.16 4.40
N PHE A 146 -1.44 -10.69 4.36
CA PHE A 146 -2.58 -11.43 3.82
C PHE A 146 -2.31 -11.83 2.37
N GLY A 147 -1.80 -10.89 1.59
CA GLY A 147 -1.14 -11.14 0.32
C GLY A 147 -2.08 -11.49 -0.84
N LYS A 148 -3.35 -11.10 -0.74
CA LYS A 148 -4.34 -11.17 -1.83
C LYS A 148 -5.10 -9.85 -1.91
N ASN A 149 -5.73 -9.60 -3.05
CA ASN A 149 -6.73 -8.53 -3.14
C ASN A 149 -7.84 -8.78 -2.11
N ALA A 150 -8.22 -7.74 -1.37
CA ALA A 150 -9.04 -7.91 -0.18
C ALA A 150 -10.06 -6.79 -0.03
N TRP A 151 -11.29 -7.17 0.32
CA TRP A 151 -12.20 -6.31 1.06
C TRP A 151 -11.65 -6.13 2.47
N ALA A 152 -11.64 -4.90 2.98
CA ALA A 152 -11.18 -4.59 4.31
C ALA A 152 -12.21 -3.75 5.06
N GLU A 153 -12.39 -4.09 6.34
CA GLU A 153 -13.20 -3.34 7.31
C GLU A 153 -12.40 -3.04 8.59
N GLY A 154 -13.04 -2.43 9.58
CA GLY A 154 -12.37 -2.01 10.81
C GLY A 154 -11.58 -0.73 10.57
N ILE A 155 -10.35 -0.70 11.03
CA ILE A 155 -9.34 0.30 10.63
C ILE A 155 -8.55 -0.14 9.39
N GLY A 156 -8.98 -1.22 8.71
CA GLY A 156 -8.30 -1.84 7.57
C GLY A 156 -7.72 -3.23 7.84
N GLU A 157 -7.93 -3.77 9.05
CA GLU A 157 -7.35 -5.03 9.53
C GLU A 157 -8.24 -6.25 9.29
N LYS A 158 -9.54 -6.07 9.10
CA LYS A 158 -10.49 -7.19 8.88
C LYS A 158 -10.56 -7.52 7.41
N LEU A 159 -9.75 -8.48 6.98
CA LEU A 159 -9.54 -8.79 5.56
C LEU A 159 -10.35 -10.00 5.10
N GLN A 160 -11.02 -9.84 3.96
CA GLN A 160 -11.66 -10.93 3.24
C GLN A 160 -11.21 -10.91 1.78
N ALA A 161 -10.70 -12.04 1.28
CA ALA A 161 -10.26 -12.15 -0.10
C ALA A 161 -11.40 -11.85 -1.08
N ILE A 162 -11.08 -11.11 -2.14
CA ILE A 162 -12.03 -10.79 -3.20
C ILE A 162 -11.41 -11.05 -4.57
N ALA A 163 -12.20 -11.67 -5.46
CA ALA A 163 -11.80 -11.87 -6.84
C ALA A 163 -12.06 -10.58 -7.64
N LEU A 164 -11.07 -10.16 -8.41
CA LEU A 164 -11.14 -8.96 -9.23
C LEU A 164 -10.58 -9.28 -10.61
N GLN A 165 -11.21 -8.76 -11.67
CA GLN A 165 -10.68 -8.89 -13.02
C GLN A 165 -9.28 -8.26 -13.13
N PRO A 166 -8.34 -8.85 -13.90
CA PRO A 166 -7.06 -8.20 -14.19
C PRO A 166 -7.26 -6.84 -14.86
N ARG A 167 -6.49 -5.84 -14.42
CA ARG A 167 -6.55 -4.47 -14.92
C ARG A 167 -5.16 -3.86 -14.94
N HIS A 168 -4.99 -2.78 -15.68
CA HIS A 168 -3.77 -1.98 -15.72
C HIS A 168 -4.05 -0.58 -15.20
N TYR A 169 -3.05 0.06 -14.63
CA TYR A 169 -3.20 1.37 -14.02
C TYR A 169 -2.08 2.30 -14.43
N LEU A 170 -2.42 3.57 -14.64
CA LEU A 170 -1.49 4.68 -14.53
C LEU A 170 -1.68 5.30 -13.15
N VAL A 171 -0.62 5.34 -12.36
CA VAL A 171 -0.57 6.02 -11.07
C VAL A 171 0.31 7.24 -11.22
N ILE A 172 -0.17 8.41 -10.79
CA ILE A 172 0.60 9.65 -10.76
C ILE A 172 0.59 10.24 -9.35
N THR A 173 1.72 10.82 -8.97
CA THR A 173 1.96 11.40 -7.65
C THR A 173 2.55 12.80 -7.83
N PRO A 174 1.79 13.87 -7.51
CA PRO A 174 2.35 15.21 -7.41
C PRO A 174 3.35 15.27 -6.23
N ALA A 175 4.38 16.09 -6.37
CA ALA A 175 5.43 16.28 -5.36
C ALA A 175 4.93 17.13 -4.16
N VAL A 176 3.87 16.67 -3.51
CA VAL A 176 3.26 17.25 -2.30
C VAL A 176 3.10 16.17 -1.25
N HIS A 177 3.28 16.55 0.02
CA HIS A 177 3.06 15.65 1.14
C HIS A 177 1.67 15.89 1.73
N VAL A 178 0.81 14.88 1.69
CA VAL A 178 -0.50 14.92 2.35
C VAL A 178 -0.40 14.22 3.69
N SER A 179 -0.64 14.97 4.77
CA SER A 179 -0.67 14.39 6.12
C SER A 179 -1.98 13.62 6.34
N THR A 180 -1.88 12.29 6.45
CA THR A 180 -3.03 11.42 6.75
C THR A 180 -3.77 11.87 8.01
N ALA A 181 -3.04 12.27 9.06
CA ALA A 181 -3.62 12.73 10.31
C ALA A 181 -4.42 14.04 10.14
N GLU A 182 -3.92 14.99 9.34
CA GLU A 182 -4.64 16.23 9.05
C GLU A 182 -5.94 15.97 8.30
N ILE A 183 -5.92 15.06 7.30
CA ILE A 183 -7.11 14.71 6.54
C ILE A 183 -8.17 14.04 7.43
N PHE A 184 -7.77 13.08 8.27
CA PHE A 184 -8.70 12.42 9.20
C PHE A 184 -9.26 13.36 10.29
N THR A 185 -8.58 14.46 10.59
CA THR A 185 -9.05 15.48 11.54
C THR A 185 -9.81 16.64 10.89
N SER A 186 -9.82 16.73 9.55
CA SER A 186 -10.52 17.79 8.82
C SER A 186 -12.03 17.77 9.03
N LYS A 187 -12.64 18.93 9.30
CA LYS A 187 -14.11 19.03 9.44
C LYS A 187 -14.87 18.69 8.17
N GLU A 188 -14.18 18.69 7.03
CA GLU A 188 -14.77 18.46 5.71
C GLU A 188 -14.81 16.99 5.31
N LEU A 189 -14.17 16.13 6.11
CA LEU A 189 -14.21 14.70 5.89
C LEU A 189 -15.62 14.15 6.15
N THR A 190 -16.17 13.46 5.15
CA THR A 190 -17.34 12.58 5.29
C THR A 190 -17.03 11.45 6.27
N ARG A 191 -17.93 11.20 7.23
CA ARG A 191 -17.68 10.24 8.34
C ARG A 191 -18.84 9.29 8.60
N ASP A 192 -19.84 9.33 7.76
CA ASP A 192 -21.14 8.72 7.95
C ASP A 192 -21.63 8.07 6.65
N THR A 193 -20.70 7.68 5.78
CA THR A 193 -21.04 6.92 4.58
C THR A 193 -21.70 5.62 4.98
N ASN A 194 -22.91 5.38 4.48
CA ASN A 194 -23.65 4.15 4.79
C ASN A 194 -22.83 2.93 4.35
N PRO A 195 -22.62 1.94 5.25
CA PRO A 195 -21.88 0.74 4.89
C PRO A 195 -22.48 0.04 3.67
N THR A 196 -21.61 -0.47 2.81
CA THR A 196 -21.99 -1.28 1.65
C THR A 196 -21.53 -2.72 1.83
N THR A 197 -21.83 -3.57 0.84
CA THR A 197 -21.58 -5.02 0.92
C THR A 197 -20.63 -5.48 -0.18
N ILE A 198 -19.89 -6.56 0.10
CA ILE A 198 -19.04 -7.25 -0.89
C ILE A 198 -19.84 -7.63 -2.14
N ALA A 199 -21.12 -8.04 -1.99
CA ALA A 199 -21.98 -8.40 -3.10
C ALA A 199 -22.32 -7.19 -3.99
N ALA A 200 -22.59 -6.03 -3.41
CA ALA A 200 -22.82 -4.80 -4.17
C ALA A 200 -21.56 -4.36 -4.93
N PHE A 201 -20.40 -4.39 -4.26
CA PHE A 201 -19.12 -4.10 -4.89
C PHE A 201 -18.82 -5.05 -6.04
N SER A 202 -18.96 -6.36 -5.81
CA SER A 202 -18.64 -7.38 -6.83
C SER A 202 -19.50 -7.23 -8.07
N ARG A 203 -20.79 -6.86 -7.90
CA ARG A 203 -21.70 -6.59 -9.01
C ARG A 203 -21.25 -5.39 -9.86
N GLU A 204 -20.91 -4.27 -9.23
CA GLU A 204 -20.46 -3.06 -9.94
C GLU A 204 -19.06 -3.23 -10.57
N ALA A 205 -18.15 -3.93 -9.88
CA ALA A 205 -16.83 -4.25 -10.42
C ALA A 205 -16.93 -5.16 -11.65
N PHE A 206 -17.79 -6.18 -11.63
CA PHE A 206 -17.99 -7.09 -12.76
C PHE A 206 -18.70 -6.43 -13.94
N SER A 207 -19.63 -5.50 -13.70
CA SER A 207 -20.33 -4.75 -14.76
C SER A 207 -19.50 -3.60 -15.34
N GLY A 208 -18.29 -3.34 -14.82
CA GLY A 208 -17.46 -2.21 -15.24
C GLY A 208 -18.01 -0.85 -14.81
N GLN A 209 -18.93 -0.83 -13.84
CA GLN A 209 -19.59 0.39 -13.35
C GLN A 209 -18.98 0.91 -12.06
N LEU A 210 -17.90 0.30 -11.59
CA LEU A 210 -17.28 0.63 -10.30
C LEU A 210 -17.08 2.14 -10.12
N PHE A 211 -16.66 2.86 -11.17
CA PHE A 211 -16.39 4.31 -11.16
C PHE A 211 -17.60 5.22 -11.41
N ASN A 212 -18.75 4.64 -11.73
CA ASN A 212 -19.98 5.39 -12.03
C ASN A 212 -21.06 5.22 -10.95
N GLY A 213 -20.79 4.39 -9.94
CA GLY A 213 -21.74 4.02 -8.91
C GLY A 213 -21.42 4.61 -7.53
N SER A 214 -21.68 3.82 -6.49
CA SER A 214 -21.62 4.27 -5.09
C SER A 214 -20.21 4.28 -4.49
N PHE A 215 -19.24 3.68 -5.17
CA PHE A 215 -17.88 3.53 -4.70
C PHE A 215 -17.03 4.76 -5.03
N HIS A 216 -16.41 5.35 -4.01
CA HIS A 216 -15.57 6.53 -4.10
C HIS A 216 -14.57 6.53 -2.95
N ASN A 217 -13.68 7.52 -2.90
CA ASN A 217 -12.80 7.73 -1.77
C ASN A 217 -13.26 8.98 -0.99
N ASP A 218 -13.79 8.77 0.21
CA ASP A 218 -14.36 9.82 1.07
C ASP A 218 -13.35 10.89 1.47
N LEU A 219 -12.05 10.60 1.34
CA LEU A 219 -10.98 11.54 1.65
C LEU A 219 -10.75 12.56 0.51
N GLU A 220 -11.25 12.30 -0.70
CA GLU A 220 -10.99 13.11 -1.90
C GLU A 220 -11.43 14.56 -1.72
N SER A 221 -12.63 14.80 -1.19
CA SER A 221 -13.17 16.16 -1.02
C SER A 221 -12.25 17.02 -0.15
N ALA A 222 -11.84 16.50 1.01
CA ALA A 222 -10.94 17.18 1.93
C ALA A 222 -9.54 17.37 1.31
N VAL A 223 -9.00 16.34 0.67
CA VAL A 223 -7.66 16.41 0.04
C VAL A 223 -7.65 17.42 -1.11
N PHE A 224 -8.61 17.37 -2.02
CA PHE A 224 -8.63 18.24 -3.21
C PHE A 224 -8.75 19.72 -2.84
N ARG A 225 -9.45 20.03 -1.74
CA ARG A 225 -9.54 21.41 -1.25
C ARG A 225 -8.23 21.91 -0.65
N HIS A 226 -7.57 21.10 0.17
CA HIS A 226 -6.32 21.50 0.83
C HIS A 226 -5.10 21.39 -0.08
N TYR A 227 -5.16 20.53 -1.10
CA TYR A 227 -4.06 20.22 -2.00
C TYR A 227 -4.51 20.32 -3.47
N PRO A 228 -4.63 21.55 -4.03
CA PRO A 228 -5.11 21.76 -5.40
C PRO A 228 -4.29 21.04 -6.48
N ALA A 229 -3.01 20.77 -6.22
CA ALA A 229 -2.17 19.98 -7.12
C ALA A 229 -2.70 18.54 -7.29
N VAL A 230 -3.23 17.93 -6.22
CA VAL A 230 -3.84 16.59 -6.28
C VAL A 230 -5.13 16.64 -7.10
N ALA A 231 -5.95 17.68 -6.90
CA ALA A 231 -7.17 17.89 -7.69
C ALA A 231 -6.88 18.10 -9.19
N ALA A 232 -5.82 18.85 -9.51
CA ALA A 232 -5.38 19.06 -10.89
C ALA A 232 -4.87 17.76 -11.53
N CYS A 233 -4.10 16.95 -10.80
CA CYS A 233 -3.71 15.61 -11.23
C CYS A 233 -4.94 14.71 -11.48
N MET A 234 -5.94 14.75 -10.60
CA MET A 234 -7.20 14.01 -10.77
C MET A 234 -7.92 14.42 -12.07
N THR A 235 -8.03 15.72 -12.32
CA THR A 235 -8.69 16.25 -13.52
C THR A 235 -7.95 15.84 -14.79
N TRP A 236 -6.62 15.97 -14.79
CA TRP A 236 -5.80 15.56 -15.92
C TRP A 236 -5.93 14.06 -16.18
N LEU A 237 -5.86 13.23 -15.14
CA LEU A 237 -5.92 11.78 -15.31
C LEU A 237 -7.31 11.30 -15.76
N SER A 238 -8.36 11.97 -15.29
CA SER A 238 -9.76 11.71 -15.66
C SER A 238 -10.07 11.99 -17.13
N SER A 239 -9.23 12.74 -17.86
CA SER A 239 -9.42 12.91 -19.31
C SER A 239 -9.04 11.68 -20.13
N PHE A 240 -8.35 10.70 -19.53
CA PHE A 240 -7.93 9.46 -20.20
C PHE A 240 -8.81 8.28 -19.84
N ALA A 241 -9.13 8.12 -18.55
CA ALA A 241 -9.90 7.01 -18.02
C ALA A 241 -10.45 7.34 -16.64
N PRO A 242 -11.45 6.58 -16.13
CA PRO A 242 -11.96 6.78 -14.78
C PRO A 242 -10.84 6.74 -13.74
N ALA A 243 -10.79 7.78 -12.90
CA ALA A 243 -9.70 8.01 -11.97
C ALA A 243 -10.19 8.17 -10.53
N ARG A 244 -9.31 7.84 -9.57
CA ARG A 244 -9.54 7.97 -8.12
C ARG A 244 -8.24 8.22 -7.37
N MET A 245 -8.36 8.75 -6.16
CA MET A 245 -7.26 8.87 -5.22
C MET A 245 -7.07 7.55 -4.46
N SER A 246 -5.81 7.15 -4.23
CA SER A 246 -5.49 6.02 -3.36
C SER A 246 -5.20 6.48 -1.93
N GLY A 247 -5.74 5.78 -0.93
CA GLY A 247 -5.57 6.13 0.49
C GLY A 247 -5.94 7.58 0.77
N SER A 248 -5.12 8.28 1.56
CA SER A 248 -5.21 9.72 1.83
C SER A 248 -4.54 10.59 0.77
N GLY A 249 -4.13 10.03 -0.37
CA GLY A 249 -3.29 10.72 -1.35
C GLY A 249 -1.82 10.74 -0.93
N ALA A 250 -0.93 11.44 -1.65
CA ALA A 250 -1.24 12.34 -2.78
C ALA A 250 -1.48 11.65 -4.13
N SER A 251 -1.30 10.32 -4.24
CA SER A 251 -1.38 9.67 -5.56
C SER A 251 -2.82 9.50 -6.03
N VAL A 252 -3.01 9.73 -7.32
CA VAL A 252 -4.23 9.41 -8.06
C VAL A 252 -3.92 8.36 -9.12
N PHE A 253 -4.89 7.52 -9.43
CA PHE A 253 -4.75 6.44 -10.39
C PHE A 253 -5.94 6.40 -11.35
N ALA A 254 -5.71 5.93 -12.56
CA ALA A 254 -6.76 5.60 -13.52
C ALA A 254 -6.63 4.15 -13.95
N GLU A 255 -7.77 3.52 -14.23
CA GLU A 255 -7.88 2.12 -14.63
C GLU A 255 -8.03 1.98 -16.15
N PHE A 256 -7.25 1.08 -16.73
CA PHE A 256 -7.21 0.80 -18.17
C PHE A 256 -7.47 -0.67 -18.45
N ALA A 257 -8.01 -0.97 -19.63
CA ALA A 257 -8.23 -2.34 -20.08
C ALA A 257 -6.92 -3.01 -20.50
N THR A 258 -5.99 -2.24 -21.06
CA THR A 258 -4.69 -2.74 -21.54
C THR A 258 -3.53 -1.93 -20.98
N LEU A 259 -2.36 -2.56 -20.89
CA LEU A 259 -1.13 -1.90 -20.47
C LEU A 259 -0.70 -0.82 -21.47
N ASP A 260 -0.97 -1.01 -22.76
CA ASP A 260 -0.57 -0.06 -23.80
C ASP A 260 -1.37 1.24 -23.73
N GLU A 261 -2.66 1.20 -23.38
CA GLU A 261 -3.45 2.41 -23.10
C GLU A 261 -2.88 3.17 -21.89
N ALA A 262 -2.54 2.45 -20.80
CA ALA A 262 -1.94 3.06 -19.62
C ALA A 262 -0.57 3.72 -19.94
N LYS A 263 0.25 3.08 -20.79
CA LYS A 263 1.53 3.62 -21.27
C LYS A 263 1.34 4.84 -22.16
N ALA A 264 0.38 4.81 -23.08
CA ALA A 264 0.09 5.96 -23.93
C ALA A 264 -0.34 7.18 -23.10
N ALA A 265 -1.14 6.98 -22.04
CA ALA A 265 -1.46 8.03 -21.10
C ALA A 265 -0.22 8.50 -20.31
N TYR A 266 0.66 7.57 -19.89
CA TYR A 266 1.90 7.91 -19.20
C TYR A 266 2.86 8.72 -20.07
N ASP A 267 3.00 8.40 -21.36
CA ASP A 267 3.85 9.13 -22.30
C ASP A 267 3.37 10.57 -22.53
N ALA A 268 2.08 10.83 -22.29
CA ALA A 268 1.49 12.16 -22.33
C ALA A 268 1.60 12.93 -20.99
N LEU A 269 2.11 12.32 -19.92
CA LEU A 269 2.23 12.93 -18.59
C LEU A 269 3.19 14.12 -18.63
N PRO A 270 2.72 15.37 -18.40
CA PRO A 270 3.62 16.50 -18.29
C PRO A 270 4.49 16.35 -17.04
N GLY A 271 5.72 16.88 -17.10
CA GLY A 271 6.61 16.91 -15.92
C GLY A 271 6.07 17.77 -14.76
N GLU A 272 5.07 18.60 -15.02
CA GLU A 272 4.44 19.49 -14.06
C GLU A 272 2.93 19.64 -14.34
N ILE A 273 2.12 19.63 -13.29
CA ILE A 273 0.69 19.94 -13.35
C ILE A 273 0.40 21.02 -12.30
N ALA A 274 -0.24 22.11 -12.73
CA ALA A 274 -0.60 23.23 -11.86
C ALA A 274 0.55 23.75 -10.98
N GLY A 275 1.74 23.99 -11.55
CA GLY A 275 2.87 24.52 -10.78
C GLY A 275 3.68 23.47 -10.01
N THR A 276 3.26 22.20 -10.02
CA THR A 276 3.78 21.14 -9.15
C THR A 276 4.37 20.01 -9.97
N ARG A 277 5.63 19.63 -9.68
CA ARG A 277 6.26 18.48 -10.33
C ARG A 277 5.45 17.21 -10.11
N VAL A 278 5.30 16.40 -11.15
CA VAL A 278 4.57 15.14 -11.10
C VAL A 278 5.49 14.01 -11.52
N SER A 279 5.33 12.87 -10.87
CA SER A 279 5.94 11.60 -11.26
C SER A 279 4.84 10.56 -11.40
N GLY A 280 5.11 9.46 -12.09
CA GLY A 280 4.13 8.39 -12.22
C GLY A 280 4.77 7.08 -12.62
N PHE A 281 3.95 6.04 -12.67
CA PHE A 281 4.30 4.73 -13.19
C PHE A 281 3.06 4.02 -13.72
N THR A 282 3.28 3.10 -14.65
CA THR A 282 2.25 2.14 -15.07
C THR A 282 2.45 0.81 -14.34
N ALA A 283 1.38 0.15 -13.94
CA ALA A 283 1.44 -1.17 -13.33
C ALA A 283 0.24 -2.05 -13.71
N SER A 284 0.47 -3.35 -13.80
CA SER A 284 -0.61 -4.34 -13.88
C SER A 284 -1.10 -4.70 -12.46
N SER A 285 -2.35 -5.12 -12.32
CA SER A 285 -2.82 -5.71 -11.06
C SER A 285 -2.14 -7.05 -10.78
N LEU A 286 -1.81 -7.30 -9.51
CA LEU A 286 -1.46 -8.63 -9.03
C LEU A 286 -2.71 -9.35 -8.50
N GLU A 287 -2.77 -10.67 -8.67
CA GLU A 287 -3.76 -11.51 -8.00
C GLU A 287 -3.38 -11.72 -6.52
N GLN A 288 -2.08 -11.92 -6.28
CA GLN A 288 -1.50 -12.19 -4.97
C GLN A 288 -0.11 -11.54 -4.85
N HIS A 289 0.32 -11.34 -3.61
CA HIS A 289 1.64 -10.82 -3.27
C HIS A 289 2.74 -11.74 -3.83
N PRO A 290 3.89 -11.20 -4.30
CA PRO A 290 4.97 -12.03 -4.86
C PRO A 290 5.49 -13.12 -3.90
N LEU A 291 5.47 -12.84 -2.59
CA LEU A 291 5.82 -13.79 -1.52
C LEU A 291 4.63 -14.65 -1.03
N TYR A 292 3.48 -14.69 -1.74
CA TYR A 292 2.30 -15.43 -1.25
C TYR A 292 2.56 -16.95 -1.15
N GLY A 293 3.32 -17.51 -2.09
CA GLY A 293 3.65 -18.95 -2.12
C GLY A 293 4.81 -19.37 -1.21
N MET A 294 5.42 -18.44 -0.47
CA MET A 294 6.54 -18.75 0.42
C MET A 294 6.06 -19.66 1.57
N THR A 295 6.73 -20.80 1.72
CA THR A 295 6.45 -21.75 2.81
C THR A 295 7.22 -21.37 4.07
N PHE A 296 6.56 -21.48 5.21
CA PHE A 296 7.09 -21.24 6.55
C PHE A 296 7.15 -22.55 7.33
#